data_AF-A0A940R2T6-F1
#
_entry.id   AF-A0A940R2T6-F1
#
_cell.length_a   1.000
_cell.length_b   1.000
_cell.length_c   1.000
_cell.angle_alpha   90.00
_cell.angle_beta   90.00
_cell.angle_gamma   90.00
#
_symmetry.space_group_name_H-M   'P 1'
#
loop_
_entity.id
_entity.type
_entity.pdbx_description
1 polymer ?
#
loop_
_entity_poly.entity_id
_entity_poly.type
_entity_poly.pdbx_seq_one_letter_code
_entity_poly.pdbx_strand_id
1 'polypeptide(L)'
;AGQGILFLSESLTKVDYAKPGKLKLEVISSRESGGGYGLSFPFFINFYQNNVSVFDNNLNPRGFISPIADGALNYYKYKYEGSFVEDGVMINTIRVTPKRKNEPLFTGTIQISEDDWRIYSTDLFTTKDYSLEMLDTIRVTQLHAPVEKDIWKTKSQVAYIVFKQFGFHMTGNFVNVYSDYDINPGFNKKHFGRVLMKYDTAFNKKDTAYWNATRPVALENDEKQNFVFKDSVNKIWRDSLRSRRHIDSLRKNQKPITVKGIFWSGQNRNFYGKRATLTWHLNPLIPQVEYNTVEGVSVNVEQQFYYYRKGKYNYQLNWNTRYGFSNTHLNSYADFYIRPKTMGYRNRYLKLSGGKRLSQFNQDNPINPLTNAAYTLLDKKNYMKLYENWFGRIEYNNRLESGLRLNFHLTYEDRLPLENTTDYSFFNKDAVLLPNHPYELAHLPFDRNQAVVAGASIIWQPGQRYIEYPWGKAPLSSDAPEFELQYTKGIKSILGSDADFDKWKFSVKDNMNLKIGGEFKYKIGVGGFLNSK
;
A
#
# COMPACT_ATOMS: atom_id res chain seq x y z
N ALA A 1 20.90 20.86 15.23
CA ALA A 1 19.97 20.08 14.39
C ALA A 1 20.57 19.99 13.00
N GLY A 2 20.66 18.80 12.40
CA GLY A 2 21.31 18.62 11.10
C GLY A 2 20.51 19.29 9.99
N GLN A 3 21.09 20.29 9.34
CA GLN A 3 20.61 20.84 8.06
C GLN A 3 21.24 20.03 6.93
N GLY A 4 20.46 19.63 5.94
CA GLY A 4 20.98 18.92 4.78
C GLY A 4 19.88 18.44 3.84
N ILE A 5 20.22 18.33 2.56
CA ILE A 5 19.32 17.83 1.53
C ILE A 5 19.05 16.34 1.78
N LEU A 6 17.81 16.00 2.13
CA LEU A 6 17.39 14.62 2.36
C LEU A 6 17.35 13.81 1.06
N PHE A 7 16.85 14.42 -0.01
CA PHE A 7 16.64 13.78 -1.29
C PHE A 7 16.68 14.82 -2.41
N LEU A 8 17.25 14.44 -3.54
CA LEU A 8 17.29 15.22 -4.76
C LEU A 8 17.11 14.25 -5.93
N SER A 9 16.20 14.59 -6.84
CA SER A 9 15.95 13.83 -8.06
C SER A 9 15.69 14.74 -9.25
N GLU A 10 16.09 14.25 -10.42
CA GLU A 10 15.85 14.87 -11.71
C GLU A 10 15.28 13.82 -12.67
N SER A 11 14.38 14.23 -13.57
CA SER A 11 13.84 13.35 -14.60
C SER A 11 13.45 14.11 -15.85
N LEU A 12 13.73 13.53 -17.02
CA LEU A 12 13.21 13.97 -18.30
C LEU A 12 12.13 12.98 -18.76
N THR A 13 10.92 13.50 -18.98
CA THR A 13 9.76 12.69 -19.34
C THR A 13 9.07 13.30 -20.56
N LYS A 14 8.82 12.48 -21.58
CA LYS A 14 7.91 12.84 -22.68
C LYS A 14 6.47 12.63 -22.22
N VAL A 15 5.63 13.63 -22.46
CA VAL A 15 4.24 13.66 -22.00
C VAL A 15 3.32 13.75 -23.21
N ASP A 16 2.57 12.69 -23.46
CA ASP A 16 1.54 12.68 -24.49
C ASP A 16 0.17 12.82 -23.82
N TYR A 17 -0.63 13.78 -24.27
CA TYR A 17 -1.96 14.06 -23.71
C TYR A 17 -3.01 14.25 -24.81
N ALA A 18 -4.20 13.67 -24.61
CA ALA A 18 -5.36 13.93 -25.43
C ALA A 18 -6.65 14.01 -24.59
N LYS A 19 -7.56 14.91 -24.96
CA LYS A 19 -8.87 15.01 -24.31
C LYS A 19 -9.77 13.83 -24.74
N PRO A 20 -10.66 13.33 -23.85
CA PRO A 20 -10.69 13.57 -22.41
C PRO A 20 -9.76 12.60 -21.66
N GLY A 21 -8.89 13.13 -20.77
CA GLY A 21 -8.18 12.33 -19.75
C GLY A 21 -7.23 11.22 -20.26
N LYS A 22 -6.81 11.25 -21.52
CA LYS A 22 -5.82 10.32 -22.06
C LYS A 22 -4.43 10.88 -21.80
N LEU A 23 -3.63 10.16 -21.04
CA LEU A 23 -2.27 10.54 -20.66
C LEU A 23 -1.36 9.33 -20.90
N LYS A 24 -0.16 9.59 -21.41
CA LYS A 24 0.91 8.61 -21.50
C LYS A 24 2.24 9.31 -21.22
N LEU A 25 3.04 8.69 -20.36
CA LEU A 25 4.31 9.22 -19.88
C LEU A 25 5.43 8.27 -20.31
N GLU A 26 6.48 8.80 -20.90
CA GLU A 26 7.69 8.04 -21.22
C GLU A 26 8.89 8.69 -20.53
N VAL A 27 9.38 8.07 -19.46
CA VAL A 27 10.55 8.53 -18.71
C VAL A 27 11.80 8.13 -19.48
N ILE A 28 12.41 9.11 -20.12
CA ILE A 28 13.61 8.94 -20.94
C ILE A 28 14.85 8.80 -20.06
N SER A 29 14.94 9.63 -19.02
CA SER A 29 16.05 9.63 -18.08
C SER A 29 15.62 10.05 -16.69
N SER A 30 16.22 9.47 -15.66
CA SER A 30 16.05 9.90 -14.27
C SER A 30 17.32 9.63 -13.46
N ARG A 31 17.62 10.55 -12.55
CA ARG A 31 18.74 10.46 -11.62
C ARG A 31 18.26 10.81 -10.21
N GLU A 32 18.78 10.10 -9.22
CA GLU A 32 18.47 10.34 -7.80
C GLU A 32 19.76 10.30 -6.98
N SER A 33 19.89 11.21 -6.01
CA SER A 33 21.05 11.25 -5.11
C SER A 33 21.05 10.05 -4.15
N GLY A 34 22.14 9.28 -4.08
CA GLY A 34 22.31 8.26 -3.03
C GLY A 34 21.45 6.99 -3.17
N GLY A 35 20.95 6.70 -4.38
CA GLY A 35 20.10 5.54 -4.64
C GLY A 35 18.60 5.80 -4.51
N GLY A 36 18.25 6.98 -4.00
CA GLY A 36 16.94 7.61 -4.03
C GLY A 36 15.77 6.87 -3.36
N TYR A 37 14.62 7.52 -3.32
CA TYR A 37 13.37 7.00 -2.74
C TYR A 37 12.35 6.61 -3.81
N GLY A 38 12.69 6.70 -5.10
CA GLY A 38 11.77 6.42 -6.20
C GLY A 38 10.65 7.46 -6.32
N LEU A 39 10.92 8.73 -6.01
CA LEU A 39 9.94 9.82 -5.99
C LEU A 39 10.01 10.72 -7.23
N SER A 40 10.69 10.30 -8.31
CA SER A 40 10.72 11.02 -9.59
C SER A 40 9.46 10.76 -10.41
N PHE A 41 8.32 11.27 -9.95
CA PHE A 41 7.06 11.23 -10.71
C PHE A 41 6.69 12.63 -11.20
N PRO A 42 6.42 12.80 -12.50
CA PRO A 42 5.89 14.06 -13.00
C PRO A 42 4.48 14.27 -12.42
N PHE A 43 4.19 15.49 -11.98
CA PHE A 43 2.86 15.88 -11.52
C PHE A 43 2.42 17.15 -12.24
N PHE A 44 1.14 17.19 -12.58
CA PHE A 44 0.54 18.28 -13.36
C PHE A 44 -0.56 18.90 -12.52
N ILE A 45 -0.46 20.19 -12.25
CA ILE A 45 -1.51 20.96 -11.56
C ILE A 45 -2.17 21.81 -12.62
N ASN A 46 -3.51 21.83 -12.65
CA ASN A 46 -4.24 22.59 -13.64
C ASN A 46 -5.37 23.38 -12.99
N PHE A 47 -5.17 24.69 -12.84
CA PHE A 47 -6.19 25.60 -12.28
C PHE A 47 -7.37 25.86 -13.21
N TYR A 48 -7.33 25.47 -14.49
CA TYR A 48 -8.50 25.50 -15.38
C TYR A 48 -9.52 24.39 -15.10
N GLN A 49 -9.21 23.44 -14.22
CA GLN A 49 -10.17 22.44 -13.77
C GLN A 49 -10.95 22.95 -12.55
N ASN A 50 -12.27 22.77 -12.53
CA ASN A 50 -13.10 23.15 -11.37
C ASN A 50 -12.61 22.51 -10.06
N ASN A 51 -12.15 21.26 -10.13
CA ASN A 51 -11.53 20.55 -9.02
C ASN A 51 -10.07 20.21 -9.36
N VAL A 52 -9.15 20.92 -8.73
CA VAL A 52 -7.70 20.84 -8.93
C VAL A 52 -7.16 19.63 -8.18
N SER A 53 -6.54 18.72 -8.92
CA SER A 53 -5.78 17.60 -8.36
C SER A 53 -4.34 18.03 -8.07
N VAL A 54 -3.91 17.89 -6.82
CA VAL A 54 -2.53 18.13 -6.40
C VAL A 54 -1.93 16.79 -5.97
N PHE A 55 -0.86 16.35 -6.63
CA PHE A 55 -0.25 15.01 -6.50
C PHE A 55 -1.28 13.86 -6.53
N ASP A 56 -2.12 13.83 -7.57
CA ASP A 56 -3.18 12.82 -7.75
C ASP A 56 -4.18 12.72 -6.59
N ASN A 57 -4.44 13.83 -5.88
CA ASN A 57 -5.29 13.92 -4.69
C ASN A 57 -4.77 13.13 -3.48
N ASN A 58 -3.51 12.69 -3.48
CA ASN A 58 -2.92 12.00 -2.32
C ASN A 58 -2.83 12.88 -1.07
N LEU A 59 -2.86 14.20 -1.23
CA LEU A 59 -2.80 15.16 -0.13
C LEU A 59 -4.17 15.54 0.43
N ASN A 60 -5.19 15.49 -0.42
CA ASN A 60 -6.58 15.67 -0.06
C ASN A 60 -7.43 14.91 -1.09
N PRO A 61 -8.04 13.77 -0.72
CA PRO A 61 -8.82 12.93 -1.64
C PRO A 61 -9.96 13.68 -2.34
N ARG A 62 -10.48 14.76 -1.74
CA ARG A 62 -11.57 15.58 -2.30
C ARG A 62 -11.09 16.46 -3.46
N GLY A 63 -9.78 16.70 -3.58
CA GLY A 63 -9.20 17.74 -4.43
C GLY A 63 -9.42 19.14 -3.85
N PHE A 64 -8.97 20.17 -4.59
CA PHE A 64 -9.09 21.57 -4.20
C PHE A 64 -9.93 22.35 -5.21
N ILE A 65 -10.86 23.19 -4.75
CA ILE A 65 -11.71 23.96 -5.66
C ILE A 65 -10.87 25.06 -6.31
N SER A 66 -10.85 25.13 -7.64
CA SER A 66 -10.11 26.18 -8.33
C SER A 66 -10.70 27.57 -8.02
N PRO A 67 -9.87 28.62 -7.86
CA PRO A 67 -10.37 29.99 -7.78
C PRO A 67 -11.04 30.51 -9.06
N ILE A 68 -10.98 29.76 -10.17
CA ILE A 68 -11.72 30.04 -11.40
C ILE A 68 -12.73 28.93 -11.73
N ALA A 69 -13.07 28.09 -10.75
CA ALA A 69 -14.09 27.06 -10.93
C ALA A 69 -15.47 27.68 -11.19
N ASP A 70 -16.36 26.90 -11.82
CA ASP A 70 -17.78 27.23 -11.85
C ASP A 70 -18.32 27.42 -10.42
N GLY A 71 -18.91 28.59 -10.14
CA GLY A 71 -19.38 28.95 -8.81
C GLY A 71 -18.27 29.34 -7.81
N ALA A 72 -17.04 29.62 -8.26
CA ALA A 72 -15.93 30.03 -7.40
C ALA A 72 -16.24 31.28 -6.55
N LEU A 73 -17.12 32.17 -7.03
CA LEU A 73 -17.63 33.32 -6.27
C LEU A 73 -18.31 32.94 -4.95
N ASN A 74 -18.80 31.70 -4.78
CA ASN A 74 -19.36 31.22 -3.51
C ASN A 74 -18.29 30.91 -2.47
N TYR A 75 -17.08 30.59 -2.92
CA TYR A 75 -15.98 30.13 -2.06
C TYR A 75 -14.92 31.20 -1.82
N TYR A 76 -14.75 32.14 -2.77
CA TYR A 76 -13.66 33.11 -2.75
C TYR A 76 -14.16 34.57 -2.75
N LYS A 77 -13.36 35.45 -2.14
CA LYS A 77 -13.38 36.89 -2.33
C LYS A 77 -12.26 37.27 -3.30
N TYR A 78 -12.55 38.22 -4.18
CA TYR A 78 -11.61 38.71 -5.18
C TYR A 78 -11.33 40.18 -4.93
N LYS A 79 -10.07 40.57 -5.03
CA LYS A 79 -9.63 41.97 -4.95
C LYS A 79 -8.68 42.25 -6.10
N TYR A 80 -9.02 43.21 -6.94
CA TYR A 80 -8.12 43.72 -7.96
C TYR A 80 -6.96 44.49 -7.31
N GLU A 81 -5.72 44.18 -7.69
CA GLU A 81 -4.51 44.78 -7.09
C GLU A 81 -3.75 45.69 -8.07
N GLY A 82 -4.19 45.78 -9.32
CA GLY A 82 -3.57 46.58 -10.37
C GLY A 82 -3.27 45.76 -11.62
N SER A 83 -2.67 46.42 -12.61
CA SER A 83 -2.26 45.82 -13.87
C SER A 83 -0.88 46.30 -14.29
N PHE A 84 -0.24 45.53 -15.15
CA PHE A 84 1.01 45.88 -15.82
C PHE A 84 0.94 45.44 -17.29
N VAL A 85 1.85 45.95 -18.12
CA VAL A 85 1.93 45.57 -19.54
C VAL A 85 3.19 44.74 -19.75
N GLU A 86 3.05 43.55 -20.31
CA GLU A 86 4.14 42.65 -20.68
C GLU A 86 3.93 42.21 -22.13
N ASP A 87 4.97 42.29 -22.97
CA ASP A 87 4.88 41.93 -24.41
C ASP A 87 3.70 42.59 -25.16
N GLY A 88 3.29 43.79 -24.74
CA GLY A 88 2.16 44.54 -25.32
C GLY A 88 0.78 44.07 -24.88
N VAL A 89 0.69 43.09 -23.96
CA VAL A 89 -0.56 42.59 -23.37
C VAL A 89 -0.72 43.16 -21.96
N MET A 90 -1.89 43.70 -21.65
CA MET A 90 -2.22 44.13 -20.28
C MET A 90 -2.54 42.92 -19.41
N ILE A 91 -1.90 42.81 -18.26
CA ILE A 91 -2.05 41.71 -17.30
C ILE A 91 -2.61 42.26 -15.99
N ASN A 92 -3.77 41.75 -15.58
CA ASN A 92 -4.45 42.12 -14.35
C ASN A 92 -4.06 41.20 -13.20
N THR A 93 -3.72 41.76 -12.05
CA THR A 93 -3.44 40.99 -10.84
C THR A 93 -4.65 40.99 -9.92
N ILE A 94 -5.12 39.80 -9.58
CA ILE A 94 -6.30 39.59 -8.73
C ILE A 94 -5.91 38.74 -7.53
N ARG A 95 -6.09 39.26 -6.32
CA ARG A 95 -5.96 38.49 -5.08
C ARG A 95 -7.21 37.66 -4.83
N VAL A 96 -7.02 36.39 -4.55
CA VAL A 96 -8.07 35.44 -4.18
C VAL A 96 -7.93 35.05 -2.70
N THR A 97 -9.03 35.11 -1.96
CA THR A 97 -9.05 34.79 -0.53
C THR A 97 -10.28 33.94 -0.21
N PRO A 98 -10.12 32.76 0.42
CA PRO A 98 -11.25 31.94 0.85
C PRO A 98 -12.22 32.70 1.77
N LYS A 99 -13.52 32.47 1.61
CA LYS A 99 -14.55 33.03 2.49
C LYS A 99 -14.65 32.31 3.83
N ARG A 100 -14.32 31.02 3.86
CA ARG A 100 -14.52 30.11 5.00
C ARG A 100 -13.31 29.20 5.17
N LYS A 101 -12.99 28.87 6.41
CA LYS A 101 -12.00 27.85 6.76
C LYS A 101 -12.57 26.44 6.60
N ASN A 102 -11.70 25.43 6.65
CA ASN A 102 -11.99 23.99 6.58
C ASN A 102 -12.58 23.50 5.25
N GLU A 103 -12.52 24.32 4.20
CA GLU A 103 -12.84 23.93 2.82
C GLU A 103 -11.52 23.84 2.02
N PRO A 104 -11.39 22.91 1.04
CA PRO A 104 -10.15 22.72 0.28
C PRO A 104 -9.96 23.81 -0.78
N LEU A 105 -9.50 24.97 -0.31
CA LEU A 105 -9.41 26.21 -1.08
C LEU A 105 -7.97 26.73 -1.15
N PHE A 106 -7.73 27.65 -2.10
CA PHE A 106 -6.45 28.33 -2.29
C PHE A 106 -6.51 29.81 -1.88
N THR A 107 -5.40 30.36 -1.41
CA THR A 107 -5.20 31.79 -1.16
C THR A 107 -4.02 32.26 -2.00
N GLY A 108 -4.06 33.48 -2.54
CA GLY A 108 -2.90 34.03 -3.25
C GLY A 108 -3.30 34.99 -4.35
N THR A 109 -2.56 35.00 -5.44
CA THR A 109 -2.80 35.88 -6.60
C THR A 109 -2.91 35.08 -7.89
N ILE A 110 -3.76 35.59 -8.78
CA ILE A 110 -3.92 35.10 -10.15
C ILE A 110 -3.72 36.30 -11.06
N GLN A 111 -2.89 36.12 -12.08
CA GLN A 111 -2.68 37.11 -13.11
C GLN A 111 -3.42 36.66 -14.37
N ILE A 112 -4.26 37.54 -14.89
CA ILE A 112 -5.13 37.26 -16.04
C ILE A 112 -4.83 38.29 -17.14
N SER A 113 -4.62 37.82 -18.36
CA SER A 113 -4.47 38.71 -19.52
C SER A 113 -5.80 39.36 -19.91
N GLU A 114 -5.75 40.66 -20.16
CA GLU A 114 -6.87 41.45 -20.66
C GLU A 114 -7.26 41.00 -22.07
N ASP A 115 -8.52 41.24 -22.45
CA ASP A 115 -9.17 40.84 -23.71
C ASP A 115 -9.38 39.33 -23.92
N ASP A 116 -8.39 38.49 -23.61
CA ASP A 116 -8.46 37.05 -23.83
C ASP A 116 -8.81 36.22 -22.58
N TRP A 117 -8.79 36.85 -21.39
CA TRP A 117 -9.18 36.30 -20.09
C TRP A 117 -8.47 34.98 -19.73
N ARG A 118 -7.23 34.80 -20.19
CA ARG A 118 -6.42 33.61 -19.89
C ARG A 118 -5.59 33.82 -18.63
N ILE A 119 -5.31 32.74 -17.91
CA ILE A 119 -4.33 32.76 -16.81
C ILE A 119 -2.94 32.99 -17.42
N TYR A 120 -2.33 34.12 -17.08
CA TYR A 120 -0.93 34.44 -17.36
C TYR A 120 -0.02 33.74 -16.34
N SER A 121 -0.32 33.91 -15.04
CA SER A 121 0.40 33.24 -13.95
C SER A 121 -0.49 33.01 -12.74
N THR A 122 -0.09 32.07 -11.89
CA THR A 122 -0.72 31.85 -10.58
C THR A 122 0.34 31.78 -9.51
N ASP A 123 0.07 32.37 -8.35
CA ASP A 123 0.83 32.16 -7.14
C ASP A 123 -0.14 31.88 -5.99
N LEU A 124 -0.46 30.60 -5.84
CA LEU A 124 -1.55 30.12 -4.99
C LEU A 124 -1.02 29.16 -3.94
N PHE A 125 -1.44 29.33 -2.69
CA PHE A 125 -1.09 28.43 -1.61
C PHE A 125 -2.30 27.97 -0.81
N THR A 126 -2.16 26.83 -0.17
CA THR A 126 -3.12 26.28 0.78
C THR A 126 -2.38 25.87 2.05
N THR A 127 -3.07 25.92 3.19
CA THR A 127 -2.53 25.61 4.52
C THR A 127 -3.44 24.60 5.23
N LYS A 128 -3.05 24.14 6.42
CA LYS A 128 -3.89 23.24 7.25
C LYS A 128 -5.31 23.76 7.49
N ASP A 129 -5.48 25.08 7.57
CA ASP A 129 -6.79 25.73 7.71
C ASP A 129 -7.76 25.42 6.56
N TYR A 130 -7.26 24.89 5.43
CA TYR A 130 -8.02 24.60 4.21
C TYR A 130 -7.93 23.12 3.83
N SER A 131 -8.09 22.23 4.81
CA SER A 131 -8.15 20.76 4.62
C SER A 131 -6.86 20.14 4.03
N LEU A 132 -5.69 20.66 4.39
CA LEU A 132 -4.44 19.94 4.23
C LEU A 132 -4.20 19.06 5.46
N GLU A 133 -4.19 17.74 5.26
CA GLU A 133 -4.06 16.78 6.37
C GLU A 133 -2.59 16.51 6.72
N MET A 134 -1.76 16.22 5.71
CA MET A 134 -0.37 15.78 5.93
C MET A 134 0.66 16.91 5.91
N LEU A 135 0.42 17.97 5.13
CA LEU A 135 1.35 19.07 4.93
C LEU A 135 0.89 20.31 5.70
N ASP A 136 1.85 21.17 6.04
CA ASP A 136 1.58 22.45 6.68
C ASP A 136 1.14 23.50 5.66
N THR A 137 1.91 23.60 4.58
CA THR A 137 1.65 24.55 3.49
C THR A 137 2.07 23.94 2.17
N ILE A 138 1.31 24.25 1.12
CA ILE A 138 1.69 24.02 -0.28
C ILE A 138 1.48 25.31 -1.03
N ARG A 139 2.50 25.74 -1.75
CA ARG A 139 2.43 26.88 -2.67
C ARG A 139 2.74 26.39 -4.08
N VAL A 140 1.87 26.73 -5.02
CA VAL A 140 1.98 26.38 -6.42
C VAL A 140 2.11 27.68 -7.20
N THR A 141 3.26 27.84 -7.84
CA THR A 141 3.51 28.95 -8.77
C THR A 141 3.51 28.38 -10.19
N GLN A 142 2.72 28.98 -11.08
CA GLN A 142 2.67 28.60 -12.50
C GLN A 142 2.85 29.82 -13.38
N LEU A 143 3.57 29.62 -14.48
CA LEU A 143 3.68 30.62 -15.55
C LEU A 143 3.21 29.97 -16.85
N HIS A 144 2.34 30.66 -17.57
CA HIS A 144 1.89 30.27 -18.90
C HIS A 144 2.58 31.12 -19.96
N ALA A 145 2.75 30.56 -21.15
CA ALA A 145 3.29 31.26 -22.30
C ALA A 145 2.57 30.81 -23.58
N PRO A 146 2.51 31.68 -24.62
CA PRO A 146 2.02 31.29 -25.93
C PRO A 146 2.95 30.25 -26.56
N VAL A 147 2.38 29.19 -27.15
CA VAL A 147 3.13 28.14 -27.87
C VAL A 147 2.79 28.10 -29.36
N GLU A 148 1.55 28.47 -29.70
CA GLU A 148 1.09 28.75 -31.06
C GLU A 148 0.13 29.95 -30.98
N LYS A 149 -0.30 30.47 -32.13
CA LYS A 149 -1.28 31.56 -32.18
C LYS A 149 -2.55 31.15 -31.41
N ASP A 150 -2.97 31.98 -30.46
CA ASP A 150 -4.14 31.79 -29.59
C ASP A 150 -4.10 30.58 -28.63
N ILE A 151 -2.95 29.89 -28.52
CA ILE A 151 -2.79 28.70 -27.67
C ILE A 151 -1.72 28.95 -26.63
N TRP A 152 -2.15 29.01 -25.37
CA TRP A 152 -1.28 29.15 -24.19
C TRP A 152 -1.15 27.83 -23.44
N LYS A 153 0.06 27.54 -22.98
CA LYS A 153 0.38 26.34 -22.17
C LYS A 153 1.26 26.72 -21.00
N THR A 154 1.27 25.87 -19.97
CA THR A 154 2.13 26.04 -18.81
C THR A 154 3.59 25.93 -19.24
N LYS A 155 4.39 26.98 -19.05
CA LYS A 155 5.83 26.98 -19.33
C LYS A 155 6.62 26.42 -18.16
N SER A 156 6.24 26.81 -16.94
CA SER A 156 6.84 26.31 -15.72
C SER A 156 5.82 26.17 -14.60
N GLN A 157 6.09 25.23 -13.69
CA GLN A 157 5.32 24.99 -12.49
C GLN A 157 6.27 24.67 -11.34
N VAL A 158 6.16 25.41 -10.25
CA VAL A 158 6.91 25.18 -9.02
C VAL A 158 5.92 24.85 -7.92
N ALA A 159 6.09 23.69 -7.28
CA ALA A 159 5.38 23.35 -6.05
C ALA A 159 6.35 23.37 -4.87
N TYR A 160 6.11 24.29 -3.94
CA TYR A 160 6.81 24.36 -2.66
C TYR A 160 5.96 23.72 -1.58
N ILE A 161 6.53 22.79 -0.83
CA ILE A 161 5.85 22.10 0.27
C ILE A 161 6.57 22.35 1.59
N VAL A 162 5.78 22.49 2.65
CA VAL A 162 6.26 22.58 4.03
C VAL A 162 5.61 21.47 4.84
N PHE A 163 6.43 20.66 5.51
CA PHE A 163 6.00 19.66 6.47
C PHE A 163 6.47 20.07 7.87
N LYS A 164 5.53 20.20 8.80
CA LYS A 164 5.80 20.57 10.19
C LYS A 164 4.99 19.66 11.12
N GLN A 165 5.66 18.68 11.71
CA GLN A 165 5.04 17.73 12.63
C GLN A 165 6.07 17.18 13.63
N PHE A 166 5.67 16.99 14.89
CA PHE A 166 6.51 16.41 15.95
C PHE A 166 7.89 17.06 16.12
N GLY A 167 8.01 18.38 15.91
CA GLY A 167 9.27 19.12 15.99
C GLY A 167 10.17 18.97 14.75
N PHE A 168 9.79 18.15 13.77
CA PHE A 168 10.46 18.09 12.47
C PHE A 168 9.96 19.22 11.57
N HIS A 169 10.90 19.89 10.91
CA HIS A 169 10.63 20.88 9.88
C HIS A 169 11.35 20.45 8.60
N MET A 170 10.57 20.15 7.57
CA MET A 170 11.07 19.76 6.25
C MET A 170 10.42 20.63 5.19
N THR A 171 11.20 21.02 4.20
CA THR A 171 10.76 21.77 3.04
C THR A 171 11.13 21.02 1.78
N GLY A 172 10.37 21.21 0.71
CA GLY A 172 10.62 20.57 -0.58
C GLY A 172 10.24 21.49 -1.72
N ASN A 173 11.08 21.51 -2.76
CA ASN A 173 10.84 22.23 -4.01
C ASN A 173 10.69 21.21 -5.13
N PHE A 174 9.63 21.34 -5.92
CA PHE A 174 9.42 20.56 -7.13
C PHE A 174 9.28 21.50 -8.31
N VAL A 175 10.24 21.46 -9.23
CA VAL A 175 10.29 22.34 -10.39
C VAL A 175 10.05 21.53 -11.66
N ASN A 176 8.96 21.85 -12.38
CA ASN A 176 8.66 21.30 -13.68
C ASN A 176 8.79 22.40 -14.74
N VAL A 177 9.62 22.15 -15.75
CA VAL A 177 9.76 23.01 -16.94
C VAL A 177 9.25 22.24 -18.14
N TYR A 178 8.36 22.86 -18.91
CA TYR A 178 7.74 22.26 -20.08
C TYR A 178 8.32 22.89 -21.34
N SER A 179 8.81 22.06 -22.26
CA SER A 179 9.37 22.46 -23.55
C SER A 179 8.78 21.63 -24.69
N ASP A 180 9.04 22.06 -25.93
CA ASP A 180 8.77 21.29 -27.15
C ASP A 180 7.29 20.86 -27.30
N TYR A 181 6.38 21.81 -27.08
CA TYR A 181 4.95 21.59 -27.25
C TYR A 181 4.60 21.30 -28.71
N ASP A 182 4.07 20.11 -28.97
CA ASP A 182 3.42 19.75 -30.23
C ASP A 182 1.90 19.73 -30.01
N ILE A 183 1.19 20.67 -30.64
CA ILE A 183 -0.27 20.82 -30.51
C ILE A 183 -1.02 19.82 -31.39
N ASN A 184 -0.41 19.36 -32.49
CA ASN A 184 -1.05 18.49 -33.48
C ASN A 184 -0.26 17.18 -33.71
N PRO A 185 -0.01 16.37 -32.66
CA PRO A 185 0.89 15.21 -32.73
C PRO A 185 0.34 14.00 -33.52
N GLY A 186 -0.88 14.07 -34.06
CA GLY A 186 -1.43 13.04 -34.95
C GLY A 186 -1.57 11.64 -34.32
N PHE A 187 -1.90 11.54 -33.03
CA PHE A 187 -1.95 10.25 -32.33
C PHE A 187 -2.90 9.24 -32.99
N ASN A 188 -2.41 8.01 -33.20
CA ASN A 188 -3.25 6.92 -33.66
C ASN A 188 -4.23 6.43 -32.56
N LYS A 189 -5.28 5.69 -32.96
CA LYS A 189 -6.33 5.19 -32.04
C LYS A 189 -5.81 4.29 -30.91
N LYS A 190 -4.63 3.66 -31.06
CA LYS A 190 -4.05 2.71 -30.09
C LYS A 190 -2.92 3.30 -29.24
N HIS A 191 -2.60 4.58 -29.41
CA HIS A 191 -1.46 5.23 -28.75
C HIS A 191 -1.57 5.21 -27.22
N PHE A 192 -2.75 5.57 -26.72
CA PHE A 192 -3.12 5.58 -25.30
C PHE A 192 -3.63 4.21 -24.86
N GLY A 193 -2.74 3.22 -24.91
CA GLY A 193 -3.01 1.87 -24.43
C GLY A 193 -3.11 1.79 -22.90
N ARG A 194 -2.97 0.58 -22.35
CA ARG A 194 -3.04 0.37 -20.89
C ARG A 194 -1.77 0.82 -20.14
N VAL A 195 -0.66 1.08 -20.84
CA VAL A 195 0.57 1.57 -20.22
C VAL A 195 0.46 3.09 -20.07
N LEU A 196 0.27 3.53 -18.82
CA LEU A 196 0.20 4.96 -18.48
C LEU A 196 1.60 5.57 -18.45
N MET A 197 2.57 4.85 -17.89
CA MET A 197 3.93 5.34 -17.71
C MET A 197 4.91 4.25 -18.09
N LYS A 198 5.94 4.59 -18.85
CA LYS A 198 6.98 3.66 -19.31
C LYS A 198 8.35 4.24 -19.01
N TYR A 199 9.22 3.44 -18.41
CA TYR A 199 10.62 3.79 -18.18
C TYR A 199 11.48 3.18 -19.29
N ASP A 200 12.38 3.99 -19.86
CA ASP A 200 13.41 3.50 -20.77
C ASP A 200 14.34 2.49 -20.05
N THR A 201 14.86 1.51 -20.77
CA THR A 201 15.84 0.54 -20.27
C THR A 201 17.15 1.16 -19.74
N ALA A 202 17.52 2.34 -20.24
CA ALA A 202 18.72 3.08 -19.87
C ALA A 202 18.42 4.34 -19.05
N PHE A 203 17.20 4.48 -18.51
CA PHE A 203 16.75 5.71 -17.85
C PHE A 203 17.70 6.17 -16.71
N ASN A 204 18.28 5.24 -15.96
CA ASN A 204 19.17 5.50 -14.82
C ASN A 204 20.68 5.35 -15.15
N LYS A 205 21.05 5.34 -16.43
CA LYS A 205 22.43 5.12 -16.89
C LYS A 205 23.07 6.35 -17.54
N LYS A 206 22.39 7.51 -17.51
CA LYS A 206 22.90 8.76 -18.09
C LYS A 206 23.99 9.37 -17.20
N ASP A 207 25.01 9.95 -17.84
CA ASP A 207 26.16 10.54 -17.18
C ASP A 207 25.94 12.02 -16.82
N THR A 208 26.88 12.61 -16.09
CA THR A 208 26.79 14.01 -15.65
C THR A 208 26.85 14.99 -16.83
N ALA A 209 27.57 14.67 -17.92
CA ALA A 209 27.67 15.53 -19.10
C ALA A 209 26.31 15.70 -19.78
N TYR A 210 25.57 14.60 -19.95
CA TYR A 210 24.20 14.62 -20.46
C TYR A 210 23.27 15.50 -19.62
N TRP A 211 23.32 15.38 -18.29
CA TRP A 211 22.48 16.19 -17.40
C TRP A 211 22.84 17.67 -17.46
N ASN A 212 24.12 18.01 -17.55
CA ASN A 212 24.54 19.42 -17.68
C ASN A 212 24.08 20.06 -18.99
N ALA A 213 24.01 19.30 -20.09
CA ALA A 213 23.54 19.80 -21.37
C ALA A 213 22.00 19.91 -21.48
N THR A 214 21.26 19.02 -20.80
CA THR A 214 19.80 18.91 -20.93
C THR A 214 19.04 19.74 -19.88
N ARG A 215 19.71 20.14 -18.79
CA ARG A 215 19.05 20.77 -17.63
C ARG A 215 18.68 22.24 -17.93
N PRO A 216 17.40 22.63 -17.78
CA PRO A 216 16.95 24.00 -18.02
C PRO A 216 17.28 24.96 -16.86
N VAL A 217 17.39 24.45 -15.62
CA VAL A 217 17.64 25.24 -14.40
C VAL A 217 18.92 24.75 -13.76
N ALA A 218 19.95 25.58 -13.61
CA ALA A 218 21.21 25.15 -13.02
C ALA A 218 21.05 24.69 -11.56
N LEU A 219 21.80 23.66 -11.17
CA LEU A 219 21.85 23.20 -9.78
C LEU A 219 22.54 24.24 -8.89
N GLU A 220 22.03 24.37 -7.68
CA GLU A 220 22.65 25.12 -6.61
C GLU A 220 23.94 24.44 -6.13
N ASN A 221 24.81 25.19 -5.46
CA ASN A 221 26.12 24.67 -5.05
C ASN A 221 26.03 23.54 -4.01
N ASP A 222 25.04 23.61 -3.11
CA ASP A 222 24.74 22.57 -2.12
C ASP A 222 24.18 21.29 -2.76
N GLU A 223 23.32 21.42 -3.78
CA GLU A 223 22.79 20.30 -4.56
C GLU A 223 23.89 19.53 -5.29
N LYS A 224 24.84 20.24 -5.91
CA LYS A 224 26.02 19.64 -6.56
C LYS A 224 26.86 18.84 -5.56
N GLN A 225 27.15 19.42 -4.40
CA GLN A 225 27.90 18.74 -3.34
C GLN A 225 27.16 17.51 -2.82
N ASN A 226 25.83 17.59 -2.69
CA ASN A 226 25.00 16.48 -2.23
C ASN A 226 25.05 15.28 -3.18
N PHE A 227 24.98 15.51 -4.50
CA PHE A 227 25.12 14.45 -5.50
C PHE A 227 26.46 13.72 -5.36
N VAL A 228 27.56 14.48 -5.30
CA VAL A 228 28.92 13.89 -5.18
C VAL A 228 29.05 13.08 -3.90
N PHE A 229 28.65 13.64 -2.76
CA PHE A 229 28.76 12.99 -1.46
C PHE A 229 27.91 11.72 -1.41
N LYS A 230 26.62 11.80 -1.73
CA LYS A 230 25.71 10.65 -1.61
C LYS A 230 25.98 9.55 -2.63
N ASP A 231 26.39 9.90 -3.85
CA ASP A 231 26.75 8.89 -4.85
C ASP A 231 28.01 8.13 -4.41
N SER A 232 28.98 8.84 -3.82
CA SER A 232 30.19 8.23 -3.24
C SER A 232 29.87 7.33 -2.06
N VAL A 233 29.05 7.80 -1.12
CA VAL A 233 28.61 7.01 0.05
C VAL A 233 27.83 5.78 -0.40
N ASN A 234 26.91 5.91 -1.37
CA ASN A 234 26.14 4.79 -1.89
C ASN A 234 27.03 3.76 -2.59
N LYS A 235 28.04 4.19 -3.36
CA LYS A 235 29.03 3.29 -3.97
C LYS A 235 29.82 2.51 -2.91
N ILE A 236 30.38 3.21 -1.92
CA ILE A 236 31.12 2.59 -0.81
C ILE A 236 30.21 1.63 -0.04
N TRP A 237 28.96 2.01 0.20
CA TRP A 237 27.99 1.17 0.88
C TRP A 237 27.75 -0.12 0.08
N ARG A 238 27.43 -0.02 -1.22
CA ARG A 238 27.25 -1.16 -2.12
C ARG A 238 28.45 -2.11 -2.13
N ASP A 239 29.67 -1.56 -2.17
CA ASP A 239 30.91 -2.35 -2.20
C ASP A 239 31.23 -2.99 -0.85
N SER A 240 30.92 -2.30 0.26
CA SER A 240 31.24 -2.76 1.63
C SER A 240 30.20 -3.68 2.26
N LEU A 241 28.95 -3.71 1.76
CA LEU A 241 27.81 -4.47 2.29
C LEU A 241 28.09 -5.95 2.58
N ARG A 242 29.04 -6.57 1.87
CA ARG A 242 29.43 -7.99 2.06
C ARG A 242 30.87 -8.19 2.52
N SER A 243 31.58 -7.13 2.86
CA SER A 243 32.94 -7.22 3.40
C SER A 243 32.93 -7.91 4.76
N ARG A 244 34.03 -8.60 5.12
CA ARG A 244 34.18 -9.26 6.43
C ARG A 244 34.03 -8.25 7.57
N ARG A 245 34.74 -7.12 7.47
CA ARG A 245 34.70 -6.03 8.45
C ARG A 245 33.29 -5.50 8.71
N HIS A 246 32.49 -5.34 7.65
CA HIS A 246 31.09 -4.91 7.79
C HIS A 246 30.24 -5.96 8.51
N ILE A 247 30.33 -7.23 8.11
CA ILE A 247 29.61 -8.33 8.77
C ILE A 247 30.02 -8.48 10.23
N ASP A 248 31.32 -8.35 10.55
CA ASP A 248 31.83 -8.47 11.92
C ASP A 248 31.37 -7.29 12.78
N SER A 249 31.32 -6.07 12.23
CA SER A 249 30.71 -4.92 12.90
C SER A 249 29.22 -5.14 13.18
N LEU A 250 28.46 -5.65 12.22
CA LEU A 250 27.03 -5.97 12.40
C LEU A 250 26.80 -7.02 13.49
N ARG A 251 27.67 -8.05 13.57
CA ARG A 251 27.63 -9.08 14.61
C ARG A 251 27.98 -8.53 15.99
N LYS A 252 29.01 -7.68 16.07
CA LYS A 252 29.47 -7.06 17.34
C LYS A 252 28.41 -6.12 17.93
N ASN A 253 27.72 -5.36 17.09
CA ASN A 253 26.71 -4.37 17.51
C ASN A 253 25.32 -4.97 17.72
N GLN A 254 25.20 -6.29 17.74
CA GLN A 254 23.93 -6.97 17.87
C GLN A 254 23.49 -7.07 19.34
N LYS A 255 22.24 -6.68 19.62
CA LYS A 255 21.68 -6.77 20.97
C LYS A 255 21.59 -8.24 21.43
N PRO A 256 21.94 -8.56 22.68
CA PRO A 256 21.80 -9.90 23.23
C PRO A 256 20.32 -10.31 23.34
N ILE A 257 20.08 -11.61 23.53
CA ILE A 257 18.76 -12.11 23.90
C ILE A 257 18.52 -11.77 25.37
N THR A 258 17.37 -11.17 25.67
CA THR A 258 17.04 -10.74 27.03
C THR A 258 15.77 -11.43 27.51
N VAL A 259 15.67 -11.66 28.82
CA VAL A 259 14.44 -12.20 29.46
C VAL A 259 13.25 -11.29 29.15
N LYS A 260 13.42 -9.97 29.27
CA LYS A 260 12.41 -8.98 28.88
C LYS A 260 11.98 -9.11 27.42
N GLY A 261 12.92 -9.40 26.52
CA GLY A 261 12.66 -9.67 25.10
C GLY A 261 11.79 -10.91 24.89
N ILE A 262 12.09 -12.00 25.60
CA ILE A 262 11.31 -13.25 25.50
C ILE A 262 9.88 -13.07 26.03
N PHE A 263 9.72 -12.44 27.19
CA PHE A 263 8.42 -12.41 27.85
C PHE A 263 7.54 -11.20 27.51
N TRP A 264 8.11 -10.01 27.26
CA TRP A 264 7.34 -8.75 27.20
C TRP A 264 7.44 -7.98 25.87
N SER A 265 8.65 -7.75 25.35
CA SER A 265 8.86 -6.84 24.21
C SER A 265 9.08 -7.51 22.85
N GLY A 266 9.23 -8.84 22.81
CA GLY A 266 9.68 -9.58 21.64
C GLY A 266 11.20 -9.54 21.48
N GLN A 267 11.73 -10.48 20.70
CA GLN A 267 13.16 -10.61 20.42
C GLN A 267 13.43 -10.67 18.93
N ASN A 268 14.47 -9.96 18.50
CA ASN A 268 14.96 -9.98 17.12
C ASN A 268 16.44 -10.37 17.09
N ARG A 269 16.82 -11.23 16.15
CA ARG A 269 18.22 -11.62 15.95
C ARG A 269 18.53 -11.89 14.47
N ASN A 270 19.54 -11.22 13.96
CA ASN A 270 20.12 -11.52 12.64
C ASN A 270 21.34 -12.43 12.77
N PHE A 271 21.44 -13.43 11.92
CA PHE A 271 22.60 -14.29 11.78
C PHE A 271 23.21 -13.98 10.41
N TYR A 272 24.20 -13.08 10.42
CA TYR A 272 24.86 -12.61 9.21
C TYR A 272 25.90 -13.62 8.74
N GLY A 273 25.79 -14.06 7.49
CA GLY A 273 26.79 -14.88 6.81
C GLY A 273 27.20 -14.26 5.47
N LYS A 274 28.33 -14.70 4.92
CA LYS A 274 28.86 -14.16 3.64
C LYS A 274 27.92 -14.38 2.45
N ARG A 275 27.15 -15.47 2.47
CA ARG A 275 26.27 -15.90 1.36
C ARG A 275 24.79 -15.73 1.66
N ALA A 276 24.42 -15.74 2.94
CA ALA A 276 23.05 -15.62 3.39
C ALA A 276 22.97 -14.94 4.76
N THR A 277 21.85 -14.29 5.04
CA THR A 277 21.48 -13.74 6.35
C THR A 277 20.16 -14.36 6.77
N LEU A 278 20.09 -14.84 8.00
CA LEU A 278 18.86 -15.34 8.61
C LEU A 278 18.41 -14.32 9.66
N THR A 279 17.18 -13.82 9.57
CA THR A 279 16.57 -13.00 10.61
C THR A 279 15.55 -13.83 11.37
N TRP A 280 15.72 -13.94 12.68
CA TRP A 280 14.80 -14.59 13.60
C TRP A 280 14.04 -13.53 14.39
N HIS A 281 12.73 -13.66 14.44
CA HIS A 281 11.82 -12.89 15.27
C HIS A 281 11.06 -13.84 16.20
N LEU A 282 10.94 -13.46 17.46
CA LEU A 282 10.12 -14.13 18.46
C LEU A 282 9.13 -13.11 19.02
N ASN A 283 7.84 -13.44 18.94
CA ASN A 283 6.80 -12.67 19.60
C ASN A 283 6.90 -12.85 21.12
N PRO A 284 6.60 -11.81 21.92
CA PRO A 284 6.65 -11.92 23.38
C PRO A 284 5.65 -12.96 23.89
N LEU A 285 6.06 -13.77 24.87
CA LEU A 285 5.24 -14.88 25.36
C LEU A 285 4.01 -14.44 26.17
N ILE A 286 4.10 -13.37 26.96
CA ILE A 286 3.02 -13.01 27.89
C ILE A 286 1.78 -12.45 27.18
N PRO A 287 1.92 -11.58 26.17
CA PRO A 287 0.78 -11.17 25.34
C PRO A 287 0.13 -12.32 24.55
N GLN A 288 0.80 -13.48 24.48
CA GLN A 288 0.32 -14.70 23.80
C GLN A 288 -0.32 -15.72 24.76
N VAL A 289 -0.45 -15.38 26.05
CA VAL A 289 -1.21 -16.20 26.99
C VAL A 289 -2.69 -15.98 26.72
N GLU A 290 -3.42 -17.07 26.48
CA GLU A 290 -4.85 -17.04 26.21
C GLU A 290 -5.60 -17.97 27.14
N TYR A 291 -6.89 -17.69 27.34
CA TYR A 291 -7.80 -18.58 28.05
C TYR A 291 -8.98 -18.98 27.16
N ASN A 292 -9.28 -20.27 27.09
CA ASN A 292 -10.50 -20.79 26.48
C ASN A 292 -10.98 -22.04 27.23
N THR A 293 -12.22 -22.46 26.98
CA THR A 293 -12.85 -23.55 27.73
C THR A 293 -12.26 -24.94 27.43
N VAL A 294 -11.53 -25.07 26.32
CA VAL A 294 -10.95 -26.35 25.87
C VAL A 294 -9.54 -26.55 26.41
N GLU A 295 -8.71 -25.53 26.36
CA GLU A 295 -7.31 -25.58 26.79
C GLU A 295 -7.11 -25.05 28.22
N GLY A 296 -8.11 -24.37 28.80
CA GLY A 296 -7.92 -23.53 29.97
C GLY A 296 -6.94 -22.41 29.65
N VAL A 297 -5.92 -22.24 30.50
CA VAL A 297 -4.78 -21.38 30.16
C VAL A 297 -3.99 -22.06 29.05
N SER A 298 -3.58 -21.28 28.06
CA SER A 298 -2.74 -21.73 26.95
C SER A 298 -1.63 -20.73 26.70
N VAL A 299 -0.47 -21.22 26.29
CA VAL A 299 0.68 -20.40 25.92
C VAL A 299 1.04 -20.68 24.49
N ASN A 300 1.16 -19.62 23.69
CA ASN A 300 1.58 -19.68 22.30
C ASN A 300 3.00 -19.08 22.13
N VAL A 301 3.83 -19.76 21.35
CA VAL A 301 5.20 -19.40 21.01
C VAL A 301 5.30 -19.21 19.50
N GLU A 302 5.14 -17.97 19.05
CA GLU A 302 5.27 -17.60 17.65
C GLU A 302 6.68 -17.14 17.27
N GLN A 303 7.25 -17.79 16.27
CA GLN A 303 8.57 -17.51 15.74
C GLN A 303 8.52 -17.30 14.23
N GLN A 304 9.34 -16.38 13.72
CA GLN A 304 9.47 -16.13 12.30
C GLN A 304 10.94 -16.13 11.90
N PHE A 305 11.24 -16.80 10.80
CA PHE A 305 12.58 -16.92 10.26
C PHE A 305 12.58 -16.43 8.81
N TYR A 306 13.29 -15.35 8.54
CA TYR A 306 13.48 -14.82 7.19
C TYR A 306 14.87 -15.17 6.70
N TYR A 307 14.94 -15.95 5.62
CA TYR A 307 16.20 -16.39 5.05
C TYR A 307 16.49 -15.67 3.73
N TYR A 308 17.47 -14.75 3.79
CA TYR A 308 17.91 -13.92 2.67
C TYR A 308 19.23 -14.45 2.11
N ARG A 309 19.21 -15.03 0.90
CA ARG A 309 20.43 -15.46 0.20
C ARG A 309 20.54 -14.84 -1.19
N LYS A 310 21.70 -14.89 -1.85
CA LYS A 310 21.77 -14.62 -3.31
C LYS A 310 20.92 -15.66 -4.06
N GLY A 311 20.14 -15.24 -5.06
CA GLY A 311 19.22 -16.10 -5.82
C GLY A 311 17.89 -15.43 -6.13
N LYS A 312 17.00 -16.16 -6.82
CA LYS A 312 15.70 -15.67 -7.32
C LYS A 312 14.58 -15.60 -6.29
N TYR A 313 14.73 -16.26 -5.13
CA TYR A 313 13.66 -16.39 -4.12
C TYR A 313 14.11 -15.92 -2.73
N ASN A 314 13.14 -15.45 -1.96
CA ASN A 314 13.19 -15.25 -0.52
C ASN A 314 12.37 -16.35 0.15
N TYR A 315 12.80 -16.75 1.35
CA TYR A 315 12.15 -17.80 2.13
C TYR A 315 11.77 -17.24 3.49
N GLN A 316 10.56 -17.54 3.96
CA GLN A 316 10.10 -17.21 5.30
C GLN A 316 9.46 -18.44 5.91
N LEU A 317 9.87 -18.81 7.11
CA LEU A 317 9.25 -19.85 7.91
C LEU A 317 8.60 -19.18 9.12
N ASN A 318 7.28 -19.26 9.23
CA ASN A 318 6.60 -18.95 10.49
C ASN A 318 6.35 -20.27 11.21
N TRP A 319 6.74 -20.35 12.47
CA TRP A 319 6.57 -21.52 13.30
C TRP A 319 5.81 -21.12 14.55
N ASN A 320 4.70 -21.82 14.79
CA ASN A 320 3.87 -21.65 15.96
C ASN A 320 3.88 -22.94 16.79
N THR A 321 4.05 -22.79 18.10
CA THR A 321 3.89 -23.88 19.06
C THR A 321 3.02 -23.40 20.21
N ARG A 322 1.93 -24.12 20.46
CA ARG A 322 0.93 -23.83 21.48
C ARG A 322 0.78 -25.01 22.43
N TYR A 323 0.69 -24.73 23.72
CA TYR A 323 0.41 -25.72 24.75
C TYR A 323 -0.80 -25.30 25.59
N GLY A 324 -1.79 -26.18 25.69
CA GLY A 324 -2.95 -26.01 26.56
C GLY A 324 -2.74 -26.73 27.89
N PHE A 325 -2.89 -26.04 29.01
CA PHE A 325 -2.60 -26.61 30.33
C PHE A 325 -3.72 -27.51 30.86
N SER A 326 -4.97 -27.29 30.44
CA SER A 326 -6.12 -28.09 30.88
C SER A 326 -6.29 -29.37 30.07
N ASN A 327 -6.19 -29.30 28.74
CA ASN A 327 -6.22 -30.49 27.87
C ASN A 327 -4.86 -31.17 27.72
N THR A 328 -3.75 -30.55 28.15
CA THR A 328 -2.37 -31.05 28.02
C THR A 328 -1.87 -31.27 26.60
N HIS A 329 -2.57 -30.73 25.60
CA HIS A 329 -2.22 -30.90 24.20
C HIS A 329 -1.09 -29.95 23.79
N LEU A 330 -0.14 -30.48 23.02
CA LEU A 330 0.88 -29.70 22.31
C LEU A 330 0.52 -29.63 20.83
N ASN A 331 0.26 -28.41 20.35
CA ASN A 331 -0.02 -28.13 18.95
C ASN A 331 1.17 -27.39 18.36
N SER A 332 1.72 -27.87 17.25
CA SER A 332 2.83 -27.20 16.57
C SER A 332 2.64 -27.30 15.07
N TYR A 333 2.78 -26.18 14.39
CA TYR A 333 2.65 -26.10 12.95
C TYR A 333 3.55 -25.02 12.37
N ALA A 334 3.82 -25.14 11.07
CA ALA A 334 4.65 -24.19 10.35
C ALA A 334 4.04 -23.78 9.03
N ASP A 335 4.32 -22.53 8.66
CA ASP A 335 4.01 -21.92 7.36
C ASP A 335 5.31 -21.53 6.66
N PHE A 336 5.64 -22.21 5.58
CA PHE A 336 6.80 -21.94 4.76
C PHE A 336 6.42 -21.21 3.47
N TYR A 337 6.87 -19.96 3.35
CA TYR A 337 6.64 -19.12 2.19
C TYR A 337 7.87 -19.07 1.29
N ILE A 338 7.65 -19.31 0.00
CA ILE A 338 8.62 -19.12 -1.07
C ILE A 338 8.13 -17.96 -1.92
N ARG A 339 8.88 -16.85 -1.92
CA ARG A 339 8.52 -15.63 -2.66
C ARG A 339 9.59 -15.30 -3.69
N PRO A 340 9.28 -15.15 -4.99
CA PRO A 340 10.24 -14.61 -5.93
C PRO A 340 10.66 -13.19 -5.51
N LYS A 341 11.92 -12.83 -5.72
CA LYS A 341 12.43 -11.46 -5.51
C LYS A 341 12.00 -10.48 -6.58
N THR A 342 10.92 -10.79 -7.29
CA THR A 342 10.29 -9.87 -8.23
C THR A 342 9.65 -8.72 -7.47
N MET A 343 9.23 -7.70 -8.21
CA MET A 343 8.62 -6.50 -7.66
C MET A 343 7.44 -6.79 -6.71
N GLY A 344 7.38 -6.04 -5.61
CA GLY A 344 6.41 -6.25 -4.53
C GLY A 344 4.93 -6.25 -4.98
N TYR A 345 4.58 -5.51 -6.04
CA TYR A 345 3.21 -5.45 -6.55
C TYR A 345 2.68 -6.80 -7.09
N ARG A 346 3.56 -7.75 -7.49
CA ARG A 346 3.11 -9.07 -7.97
C ARG A 346 2.59 -9.96 -6.85
N ASN A 347 3.01 -9.68 -5.62
CA ASN A 347 2.69 -10.42 -4.40
C ASN A 347 2.69 -11.96 -4.58
N ARG A 348 3.56 -12.49 -5.44
CA ARG A 348 3.55 -13.92 -5.79
C ARG A 348 4.18 -14.72 -4.65
N TYR A 349 3.51 -15.78 -4.22
CA TYR A 349 4.08 -16.72 -3.26
C TYR A 349 3.53 -18.13 -3.43
N LEU A 350 4.36 -19.11 -3.09
CA LEU A 350 3.94 -20.47 -2.73
C LEU A 350 4.05 -20.58 -1.22
N LYS A 351 2.96 -20.96 -0.56
CA LYS A 351 2.90 -21.23 0.88
C LYS A 351 2.65 -22.72 1.07
N LEU A 352 3.54 -23.37 1.82
CA LEU A 352 3.40 -24.74 2.26
C LEU A 352 3.17 -24.69 3.76
N SER A 353 2.08 -25.26 4.24
CA SER A 353 1.73 -25.28 5.65
C SER A 353 1.50 -26.70 6.11
N GLY A 354 1.84 -26.99 7.37
CA GLY A 354 1.42 -28.24 7.98
C GLY A 354 1.80 -28.36 9.44
N GLY A 355 1.21 -29.36 10.07
CA GLY A 355 1.39 -29.67 11.48
C GLY A 355 0.05 -29.90 12.16
N LYS A 356 0.03 -29.67 13.47
CA LYS A 356 -1.13 -29.84 14.33
C LYS A 356 -1.51 -28.49 14.93
N ARG A 357 -2.75 -28.03 14.75
CA ARG A 357 -3.20 -26.72 15.26
C ARG A 357 -4.60 -26.79 15.86
N LEU A 358 -4.93 -25.74 16.60
CA LEU A 358 -6.26 -25.46 17.08
C LEU A 358 -6.95 -24.48 16.13
N SER A 359 -8.17 -24.79 15.70
CA SER A 359 -8.93 -24.00 14.72
C SER A 359 -10.32 -23.68 15.25
N GLN A 360 -10.85 -22.50 14.94
CA GLN A 360 -12.26 -22.18 15.19
C GLN A 360 -13.14 -22.75 14.07
N PHE A 361 -14.36 -23.17 14.41
CA PHE A 361 -15.33 -23.68 13.41
C PHE A 361 -15.64 -22.65 12.32
N ASN A 362 -15.82 -21.38 12.70
CA ASN A 362 -15.98 -20.28 11.76
C ASN A 362 -14.63 -19.59 11.50
N GLN A 363 -13.87 -20.13 10.55
CA GLN A 363 -12.59 -19.53 10.15
C GLN A 363 -12.74 -18.22 9.36
N ASP A 364 -13.90 -18.00 8.72
CA ASP A 364 -14.17 -16.81 7.90
C ASP A 364 -14.43 -15.56 8.77
N ASN A 365 -14.99 -15.76 9.96
CA ASN A 365 -15.20 -14.69 10.95
C ASN A 365 -14.92 -15.23 12.38
N PRO A 366 -13.64 -15.41 12.75
CA PRO A 366 -13.26 -15.98 14.03
C PRO A 366 -13.53 -14.98 15.16
N ILE A 367 -13.93 -15.51 16.32
CA ILE A 367 -14.12 -14.71 17.53
C ILE A 367 -12.75 -14.35 18.10
N ASN A 368 -12.59 -13.11 18.53
CA ASN A 368 -11.36 -12.64 19.16
C ASN A 368 -11.11 -13.40 20.49
N PRO A 369 -9.92 -14.03 20.67
CA PRO A 369 -9.61 -14.82 21.87
C PRO A 369 -9.75 -14.08 23.20
N LEU A 370 -9.24 -12.85 23.28
CA LEU A 370 -9.32 -12.03 24.49
C LEU A 370 -10.78 -11.69 24.85
N THR A 371 -11.59 -11.37 23.83
CA THR A 371 -13.01 -11.08 24.03
C THR A 371 -13.75 -12.31 24.54
N ASN A 372 -13.50 -13.49 23.95
CA ASN A 372 -14.09 -14.74 24.43
C ASN A 372 -13.64 -15.08 25.85
N ALA A 373 -12.35 -14.91 26.17
CA ALA A 373 -11.82 -15.12 27.50
C ALA A 373 -12.50 -14.23 28.53
N ALA A 374 -12.71 -12.94 28.23
CA ALA A 374 -13.42 -12.02 29.10
C ALA A 374 -14.87 -12.48 29.38
N TYR A 375 -15.63 -12.85 28.35
CA TYR A 375 -16.99 -13.38 28.54
C TYR A 375 -17.01 -14.70 29.32
N THR A 376 -16.05 -15.59 29.08
CA THR A 376 -15.97 -16.88 29.77
C THR A 376 -15.62 -16.69 31.24
N LEU A 377 -14.61 -15.88 31.54
CA LEU A 377 -14.09 -15.68 32.89
C LEU A 377 -14.94 -14.73 33.74
N LEU A 378 -15.69 -13.80 33.13
CA LEU A 378 -16.46 -12.79 33.87
C LEU A 378 -17.96 -13.03 33.87
N ASP A 379 -18.51 -13.70 32.84
CA ASP A 379 -19.97 -13.89 32.68
C ASP A 379 -20.33 -15.37 32.40
N LYS A 380 -19.34 -16.27 32.46
CA LYS A 380 -19.50 -17.71 32.19
C LYS A 380 -20.20 -18.01 30.85
N LYS A 381 -19.85 -17.25 29.80
CA LYS A 381 -20.34 -17.44 28.42
C LYS A 381 -19.20 -17.75 27.46
N ASN A 382 -19.27 -18.92 26.82
CA ASN A 382 -18.31 -19.34 25.79
C ASN A 382 -18.94 -19.31 24.39
N TYR A 383 -18.48 -18.37 23.56
CA TYR A 383 -18.92 -18.24 22.17
C TYR A 383 -17.94 -18.91 21.21
N MET A 384 -16.65 -18.96 21.56
CA MET A 384 -15.61 -19.58 20.75
C MET A 384 -15.77 -21.10 20.76
N LYS A 385 -15.89 -21.67 19.56
CA LYS A 385 -15.97 -23.13 19.35
C LYS A 385 -14.72 -23.58 18.60
N LEU A 386 -14.06 -24.60 19.13
CA LEU A 386 -12.72 -25.01 18.71
C LEU A 386 -12.68 -26.48 18.33
N TYR A 387 -11.85 -26.83 17.38
CA TYR A 387 -11.48 -28.20 17.08
C TYR A 387 -9.99 -28.28 16.82
N GLU A 388 -9.43 -29.46 17.00
CA GLU A 388 -8.03 -29.70 16.71
C GLU A 388 -7.91 -30.33 15.32
N ASN A 389 -6.87 -29.98 14.57
CA ASN A 389 -6.62 -30.66 13.31
C ASN A 389 -5.15 -30.87 12.99
N TRP A 390 -4.85 -32.06 12.47
CA TRP A 390 -3.65 -32.29 11.69
C TRP A 390 -3.94 -31.86 10.27
N PHE A 391 -3.10 -30.99 9.72
CA PHE A 391 -3.36 -30.44 8.40
C PHE A 391 -2.09 -30.36 7.55
N GLY A 392 -2.32 -30.41 6.25
CA GLY A 392 -1.36 -30.05 5.22
C GLY A 392 -2.03 -29.14 4.23
N ARG A 393 -1.40 -28.01 3.88
CA ARG A 393 -1.94 -27.06 2.91
C ARG A 393 -0.88 -26.59 1.95
N ILE A 394 -1.24 -26.57 0.67
CA ILE A 394 -0.48 -25.95 -0.40
C ILE A 394 -1.30 -24.77 -0.89
N GLU A 395 -0.72 -23.58 -0.93
CA GLU A 395 -1.37 -22.38 -1.43
C GLU A 395 -0.46 -21.64 -2.40
N TYR A 396 -0.98 -21.31 -3.57
CA TYR A 396 -0.30 -20.52 -4.59
C TYR A 396 -1.06 -19.23 -4.85
N ASN A 397 -0.39 -18.09 -4.64
CA ASN A 397 -0.90 -16.77 -4.95
C ASN A 397 -0.10 -16.12 -6.06
N ASN A 398 -0.78 -15.50 -7.02
CA ASN A 398 -0.13 -14.81 -8.13
C ASN A 398 -0.98 -13.64 -8.64
N ARG A 399 -0.37 -12.46 -8.76
CA ARG A 399 -0.91 -11.36 -9.57
C ARG A 399 -0.19 -11.33 -10.91
N LEU A 400 -0.96 -11.52 -11.99
CA LEU A 400 -0.47 -11.43 -13.35
C LEU A 400 -0.26 -9.96 -13.75
N GLU A 401 0.56 -9.75 -14.79
CA GLU A 401 0.77 -8.41 -15.36
C GLU A 401 -0.51 -7.82 -15.95
N SER A 402 -1.51 -8.63 -16.28
CA SER A 402 -2.84 -8.19 -16.71
C SER A 402 -3.71 -7.64 -15.57
N GLY A 403 -3.21 -7.63 -14.33
CA GLY A 403 -3.96 -7.20 -13.16
C GLY A 403 -4.74 -8.31 -12.45
N LEU A 404 -4.98 -9.43 -13.15
CA LEU A 404 -5.69 -10.60 -12.63
C LEU A 404 -4.97 -11.19 -11.42
N ARG A 405 -5.69 -11.41 -10.32
CA ARG A 405 -5.16 -12.07 -9.13
C ARG A 405 -5.77 -13.45 -9.01
N LEU A 406 -4.91 -14.43 -8.77
CA LEU A 406 -5.26 -15.83 -8.65
C LEU A 406 -4.78 -16.30 -7.27
N ASN A 407 -5.67 -16.98 -6.55
CA ASN A 407 -5.32 -17.77 -5.37
C ASN A 407 -5.83 -19.19 -5.58
N PHE A 408 -4.95 -20.16 -5.43
CA PHE A 408 -5.31 -21.58 -5.41
C PHE A 408 -4.84 -22.16 -4.09
N HIS A 409 -5.65 -23.02 -3.49
CA HIS A 409 -5.22 -23.80 -2.34
C HIS A 409 -5.77 -25.22 -2.39
N LEU A 410 -5.02 -26.14 -1.82
CA LEU A 410 -5.42 -27.50 -1.53
C LEU A 410 -5.08 -27.77 -0.08
N THR A 411 -6.07 -28.22 0.70
CA THR A 411 -5.94 -28.50 2.12
C THR A 411 -6.43 -29.90 2.41
N TYR A 412 -5.63 -30.68 3.13
CA TYR A 412 -6.07 -31.87 3.83
C TYR A 412 -6.13 -31.54 5.32
N GLU A 413 -7.21 -31.92 6.00
CA GLU A 413 -7.36 -31.82 7.45
C GLU A 413 -7.94 -33.11 8.02
N ASP A 414 -7.34 -33.64 9.08
CA ASP A 414 -7.93 -34.67 9.95
C ASP A 414 -8.35 -33.97 11.24
N ARG A 415 -9.66 -33.84 11.43
CA ARG A 415 -10.29 -32.94 12.41
C ARG A 415 -10.77 -33.76 13.60
N LEU A 416 -10.31 -33.39 14.78
CA LEU A 416 -10.67 -33.99 16.05
C LEU A 416 -11.59 -33.03 16.81
N PRO A 417 -12.84 -33.44 17.16
CA PRO A 417 -13.67 -32.69 18.09
C PRO A 417 -12.95 -32.50 19.43
N LEU A 418 -13.19 -31.35 20.06
CA LEU A 418 -12.71 -31.08 21.41
C LEU A 418 -13.89 -30.77 22.31
N GLU A 419 -13.74 -31.06 23.59
CA GLU A 419 -14.74 -30.75 24.62
C GLU A 419 -14.22 -29.68 25.57
N ASN A 420 -15.14 -29.06 26.32
CA ASN A 420 -14.74 -28.16 27.39
C ASN A 420 -14.06 -28.99 28.50
N THR A 421 -12.82 -28.69 28.83
CA THR A 421 -12.07 -29.37 29.89
C THR A 421 -12.06 -28.56 31.19
N THR A 422 -12.49 -27.31 31.14
CA THR A 422 -12.61 -26.43 32.30
C THR A 422 -13.92 -25.65 32.24
N ASP A 423 -14.50 -25.43 33.41
CA ASP A 423 -15.68 -24.59 33.61
C ASP A 423 -15.40 -23.35 34.47
N TYR A 424 -14.12 -22.99 34.61
CA TYR A 424 -13.68 -21.93 35.50
C TYR A 424 -14.22 -20.55 35.09
N SER A 425 -14.74 -19.81 36.07
CA SER A 425 -15.15 -18.42 35.94
C SER A 425 -14.95 -17.71 37.28
N PHE A 426 -14.56 -16.42 37.26
CA PHE A 426 -14.43 -15.62 38.47
C PHE A 426 -15.79 -15.31 39.10
N PHE A 427 -16.82 -15.15 38.27
CA PHE A 427 -18.19 -14.81 38.66
C PHE A 427 -19.20 -15.81 38.05
N ASN A 428 -20.48 -15.70 38.42
CA ASN A 428 -21.57 -16.53 37.87
C ASN A 428 -21.29 -18.05 37.91
N LYS A 429 -20.75 -18.55 39.03
CA LYS A 429 -20.26 -19.94 39.15
C LYS A 429 -21.34 -20.99 38.93
N ASP A 430 -22.61 -20.69 39.21
CA ASP A 430 -23.73 -21.62 39.05
C ASP A 430 -24.22 -21.74 37.60
N ALA A 431 -23.79 -20.86 36.69
CA ALA A 431 -24.17 -20.94 35.28
C ALA A 431 -23.48 -22.12 34.57
N VAL A 432 -24.12 -22.66 33.53
CA VAL A 432 -23.59 -23.78 32.72
C VAL A 432 -23.00 -23.23 31.43
N LEU A 433 -21.77 -23.62 31.10
CA LEU A 433 -21.15 -23.25 29.84
C LEU A 433 -21.80 -23.98 28.67
N LEU A 434 -22.01 -23.25 27.57
CA LEU A 434 -22.38 -23.86 26.31
C LEU A 434 -21.29 -24.84 25.84
N PRO A 435 -21.66 -25.98 25.25
CA PRO A 435 -20.71 -26.99 24.83
C PRO A 435 -19.83 -26.47 23.67
N ASN A 436 -18.69 -27.13 23.42
CA ASN A 436 -17.70 -26.71 22.42
C ASN A 436 -18.07 -27.11 20.98
N HIS A 437 -19.35 -26.98 20.62
CA HIS A 437 -19.84 -27.13 19.25
C HIS A 437 -20.92 -26.07 18.97
N PRO A 438 -21.23 -25.78 17.69
CA PRO A 438 -22.29 -24.83 17.35
C PRO A 438 -23.64 -25.29 17.91
N TYR A 439 -24.25 -24.48 18.78
CA TYR A 439 -25.49 -24.86 19.49
C TYR A 439 -26.67 -25.11 18.54
N GLU A 440 -26.77 -24.32 17.46
CA GLU A 440 -27.80 -24.49 16.41
C GLU A 440 -27.71 -25.86 15.70
N LEU A 441 -26.55 -26.50 15.76
CA LEU A 441 -26.26 -27.81 15.16
C LEU A 441 -26.00 -28.89 16.22
N ALA A 442 -26.42 -28.68 17.48
CA ALA A 442 -26.14 -29.58 18.60
C ALA A 442 -26.71 -31.00 18.43
N HIS A 443 -27.67 -31.20 17.52
CA HIS A 443 -28.25 -32.50 17.18
C HIS A 443 -27.38 -33.31 16.21
N LEU A 444 -26.35 -32.71 15.61
CA LEU A 444 -25.40 -33.39 14.72
C LEU A 444 -24.15 -33.75 15.53
N PRO A 445 -23.84 -35.04 15.74
CA PRO A 445 -22.58 -35.42 16.39
C PRO A 445 -21.41 -34.94 15.54
N PHE A 446 -20.51 -34.18 16.14
CA PHE A 446 -19.26 -33.80 15.48
C PHE A 446 -18.21 -34.85 15.79
N ASP A 447 -18.17 -35.90 14.97
CA ASP A 447 -17.19 -36.96 15.08
C ASP A 447 -15.88 -36.58 14.39
N ARG A 448 -14.80 -37.29 14.74
CA ARG A 448 -13.52 -37.13 14.04
C ARG A 448 -13.72 -37.42 12.55
N ASN A 449 -13.33 -36.48 11.70
CA ASN A 449 -13.59 -36.56 10.27
C ASN A 449 -12.41 -36.05 9.46
N GLN A 450 -12.24 -36.56 8.24
CA GLN A 450 -11.20 -36.08 7.33
C GLN A 450 -11.82 -35.20 6.23
N ALA A 451 -11.08 -34.20 5.78
CA ALA A 451 -11.53 -33.28 4.75
C ALA A 451 -10.40 -32.90 3.80
N VAL A 452 -10.56 -33.25 2.52
CA VAL A 452 -9.77 -32.71 1.42
C VAL A 452 -10.58 -31.60 0.76
N VAL A 453 -10.05 -30.37 0.78
CA VAL A 453 -10.70 -29.18 0.24
C VAL A 453 -9.76 -28.48 -0.74
N ALA A 454 -10.23 -28.33 -1.98
CA ALA A 454 -9.56 -27.53 -3.00
C ALA A 454 -10.33 -26.23 -3.21
N GLY A 455 -9.62 -25.11 -3.38
CA GLY A 455 -10.26 -23.82 -3.63
C GLY A 455 -9.48 -22.98 -4.63
N ALA A 456 -10.23 -22.18 -5.39
CA ALA A 456 -9.72 -21.22 -6.34
C ALA A 456 -10.45 -19.88 -6.16
N SER A 457 -9.72 -18.78 -6.16
CA SER A 457 -10.26 -17.41 -6.23
C SER A 457 -9.60 -16.66 -7.38
N ILE A 458 -10.44 -16.00 -8.16
CA ILE A 458 -10.06 -15.13 -9.26
C ILE A 458 -10.58 -13.74 -8.93
N ILE A 459 -9.68 -12.76 -8.86
CA ILE A 459 -10.03 -11.37 -8.66
C ILE A 459 -9.58 -10.55 -9.86
N TRP A 460 -10.51 -9.81 -10.44
CA TRP A 460 -10.32 -9.04 -11.64
C TRP A 460 -10.88 -7.63 -11.47
N GLN A 461 -10.09 -6.64 -11.88
CA GLN A 461 -10.54 -5.26 -11.98
C GLN A 461 -10.37 -4.82 -13.44
N PRO A 462 -11.45 -4.50 -14.15
CA PRO A 462 -11.38 -3.99 -15.52
C PRO A 462 -10.61 -2.67 -15.58
N GLY A 463 -10.11 -2.30 -16.76
CA GLY A 463 -9.56 -0.96 -16.98
C GLY A 463 -8.25 -0.64 -16.26
N GLN A 464 -7.60 -1.59 -15.58
CA GLN A 464 -6.31 -1.36 -14.93
C GLN A 464 -5.25 -0.90 -15.95
N ARG A 465 -4.62 0.22 -15.62
CA ARG A 465 -3.45 0.76 -16.32
C ARG A 465 -2.17 0.28 -15.64
N TYR A 466 -1.02 0.48 -16.27
CA TYR A 466 0.27 -0.02 -15.79
C TYR A 466 1.37 1.04 -15.85
N ILE A 467 2.30 0.95 -14.91
CA ILE A 467 3.65 1.51 -15.01
C ILE A 467 4.58 0.41 -15.50
N GLU A 468 5.22 0.60 -16.64
CA GLU A 468 6.15 -0.35 -17.25
C GLU A 468 7.59 0.02 -16.91
N TYR A 469 8.26 -0.85 -16.14
CA TYR A 469 9.68 -0.77 -15.84
C TYR A 469 10.46 -1.73 -16.75
N PRO A 470 11.78 -1.53 -16.92
CA PRO A 470 12.63 -2.44 -17.71
C PRO A 470 12.60 -3.89 -17.22
N TRP A 471 12.22 -4.12 -15.96
CA TRP A 471 12.15 -5.44 -15.32
C TRP A 471 10.72 -5.92 -15.03
N GLY A 472 9.67 -5.20 -15.47
CA GLY A 472 8.27 -5.66 -15.39
C GLY A 472 7.23 -4.54 -15.23
N LYS A 473 5.93 -4.91 -15.31
CA LYS A 473 4.79 -3.98 -15.26
C LYS A 473 4.08 -3.96 -13.90
N ALA A 474 3.98 -2.78 -13.29
CA ALA A 474 3.23 -2.52 -12.07
C ALA A 474 1.78 -2.10 -12.40
N PRO A 475 0.76 -2.83 -11.94
CA PRO A 475 -0.63 -2.45 -12.14
C PRO A 475 -1.04 -1.29 -11.22
N LEU A 476 -1.78 -0.34 -11.79
CA LEU A 476 -2.46 0.74 -11.11
C LEU A 476 -3.93 0.35 -10.85
N SER A 477 -4.54 0.96 -9.83
CA SER A 477 -5.99 0.82 -9.62
C SER A 477 -6.76 1.38 -10.81
N SER A 478 -7.98 0.87 -11.01
CA SER A 478 -8.94 1.44 -11.94
C SER A 478 -10.12 2.05 -11.18
N ASP A 479 -10.86 2.94 -11.83
CA ASP A 479 -12.13 3.47 -11.33
C ASP A 479 -13.28 2.47 -11.50
N ALA A 480 -13.04 1.33 -12.15
CA ALA A 480 -14.01 0.26 -12.28
C ALA A 480 -14.07 -0.61 -11.00
N PRO A 481 -15.24 -1.20 -10.67
CA PRO A 481 -15.38 -2.10 -9.55
C PRO A 481 -14.49 -3.34 -9.69
N GLU A 482 -14.12 -3.91 -8.56
CA GLU A 482 -13.40 -5.17 -8.47
C GLU A 482 -14.37 -6.35 -8.33
N PHE A 483 -14.19 -7.35 -9.18
CA PHE A 483 -14.97 -8.56 -9.22
C PHE A 483 -14.15 -9.72 -8.65
N GLU A 484 -14.74 -10.50 -7.77
CA GLU A 484 -14.14 -11.68 -7.18
C GLU A 484 -15.07 -12.89 -7.35
N LEU A 485 -14.54 -13.95 -7.97
CA LEU A 485 -15.18 -15.25 -8.07
C LEU A 485 -14.37 -16.26 -7.26
N GLN A 486 -15.02 -16.92 -6.31
CA GLN A 486 -14.45 -17.98 -5.49
C GLN A 486 -15.22 -19.28 -5.75
N TYR A 487 -14.47 -20.38 -5.83
CA TYR A 487 -15.01 -21.73 -5.89
C TYR A 487 -14.24 -22.62 -4.92
N THR A 488 -14.94 -23.45 -4.17
CA THR A 488 -14.37 -24.35 -3.16
C THR A 488 -15.06 -25.70 -3.24
N LYS A 489 -14.28 -26.75 -3.38
CA LYS A 489 -14.74 -28.13 -3.51
C LYS A 489 -14.22 -28.98 -2.35
N GLY A 490 -15.12 -29.57 -1.57
CA GLY A 490 -14.83 -30.72 -0.73
C GLY A 490 -14.82 -31.98 -1.58
N ILE A 491 -13.75 -32.77 -1.50
CA ILE A 491 -13.56 -33.95 -2.35
C ILE A 491 -13.68 -35.20 -1.49
N LYS A 492 -14.76 -35.97 -1.70
CA LYS A 492 -15.03 -37.20 -0.97
C LYS A 492 -14.07 -38.32 -1.39
N SER A 493 -13.81 -39.26 -0.48
CA SER A 493 -13.09 -40.53 -0.71
C SER A 493 -11.60 -40.41 -1.05
N ILE A 494 -11.04 -39.21 -1.19
CA ILE A 494 -9.58 -39.00 -1.31
C ILE A 494 -8.99 -38.88 0.09
N LEU A 495 -7.95 -39.67 0.40
CA LEU A 495 -7.28 -39.67 1.71
C LEU A 495 -8.26 -39.86 2.90
N GLY A 496 -9.34 -40.62 2.71
CA GLY A 496 -10.37 -40.82 3.74
C GLY A 496 -11.34 -39.64 3.92
N SER A 497 -11.30 -38.63 3.05
CA SER A 497 -12.14 -37.43 3.17
C SER A 497 -13.65 -37.72 3.14
N ASP A 498 -14.36 -37.17 4.13
CA ASP A 498 -15.82 -37.19 4.26
C ASP A 498 -16.48 -35.96 3.60
N ALA A 499 -15.68 -34.93 3.28
CA ALA A 499 -16.18 -33.66 2.76
C ALA A 499 -16.68 -33.80 1.31
N ASP A 500 -17.94 -33.46 1.06
CA ASP A 500 -18.57 -33.48 -0.26
C ASP A 500 -19.43 -32.23 -0.47
N PHE A 501 -18.83 -31.17 -0.99
CA PHE A 501 -19.53 -29.91 -1.26
C PHE A 501 -18.92 -29.15 -2.43
N ASP A 502 -19.75 -28.40 -3.14
CA ASP A 502 -19.35 -27.51 -4.22
C ASP A 502 -19.87 -26.10 -3.93
N LYS A 503 -19.05 -25.27 -3.30
CA LYS A 503 -19.41 -23.90 -2.89
C LYS A 503 -18.88 -22.89 -3.89
N TRP A 504 -19.72 -21.94 -4.29
CA TRP A 504 -19.30 -20.79 -5.09
C TRP A 504 -19.69 -19.49 -4.42
N LYS A 505 -18.92 -18.43 -4.66
CA LYS A 505 -19.21 -17.09 -4.20
C LYS A 505 -18.75 -16.08 -5.24
N PHE A 506 -19.63 -15.16 -5.59
CA PHE A 506 -19.31 -14.01 -6.42
C PHE A 506 -19.48 -12.75 -5.59
N SER A 507 -18.54 -11.81 -5.69
CA SER A 507 -18.68 -10.51 -5.05
C SER A 507 -18.15 -9.38 -5.91
N VAL A 508 -18.79 -8.23 -5.77
CA VAL A 508 -18.41 -6.96 -6.39
C VAL A 508 -18.15 -5.96 -5.28
N LYS A 509 -17.02 -5.27 -5.34
CA LYS A 509 -16.73 -4.17 -4.43
C LYS A 509 -16.14 -3.00 -5.18
N ASP A 510 -16.38 -1.80 -4.69
CA ASP A 510 -15.80 -0.60 -5.25
C ASP A 510 -15.59 0.46 -4.17
N ASN A 511 -14.73 1.41 -4.50
CA ASN A 511 -14.44 2.57 -3.68
C ASN A 511 -14.52 3.83 -4.53
N MET A 512 -15.72 4.41 -4.60
CA MET A 512 -16.02 5.54 -5.47
C MET A 512 -15.66 6.85 -4.77
N ASN A 513 -14.70 7.59 -5.33
CA ASN A 513 -14.37 8.93 -4.87
C ASN A 513 -15.26 9.97 -5.58
N LEU A 514 -16.31 10.42 -4.89
CA LEU A 514 -17.25 11.45 -5.35
C LEU A 514 -16.71 12.88 -5.13
N LYS A 515 -15.39 13.02 -4.90
CA LYS A 515 -14.69 14.28 -4.67
C LYS A 515 -15.26 15.03 -3.49
N ILE A 516 -15.85 16.20 -3.71
CA ILE A 516 -16.48 17.03 -2.66
C ILE A 516 -17.62 16.25 -1.98
N GLY A 517 -18.30 15.35 -2.70
CA GLY A 517 -19.36 14.49 -2.16
C GLY A 517 -18.88 13.36 -1.23
N GLY A 518 -17.56 13.18 -1.08
CA GLY A 518 -16.97 12.16 -0.20
C GLY A 518 -16.68 10.83 -0.89
N GLU A 519 -16.55 9.78 -0.09
CA GLU A 519 -16.14 8.44 -0.53
C GLU A 519 -17.29 7.45 -0.29
N PHE A 520 -17.74 6.76 -1.34
CA PHE A 520 -18.76 5.74 -1.24
C PHE A 520 -18.14 4.35 -1.43
N LYS A 521 -18.16 3.54 -0.36
CA LYS A 521 -17.64 2.17 -0.35
C LYS A 521 -18.79 1.19 -0.30
N TYR A 522 -18.79 0.21 -1.21
CA TYR A 522 -19.74 -0.88 -1.17
C TYR A 522 -19.08 -2.24 -1.44
N LYS A 523 -19.71 -3.29 -0.91
CA LYS A 523 -19.39 -4.68 -1.22
C LYS A 523 -20.68 -5.49 -1.23
N ILE A 524 -21.01 -6.06 -2.38
CA ILE A 524 -22.18 -6.91 -2.58
C ILE A 524 -21.67 -8.30 -2.93
N GLY A 525 -22.25 -9.34 -2.35
CA GLY A 525 -21.86 -10.71 -2.63
C GLY A 525 -23.04 -11.66 -2.63
N VAL A 526 -22.96 -12.68 -3.48
CA VAL A 526 -23.91 -13.79 -3.58
C VAL A 526 -23.11 -15.09 -3.61
N GLY A 527 -23.68 -16.17 -3.10
CA GLY A 527 -23.03 -17.48 -3.15
C GLY A 527 -24.00 -18.58 -2.76
N GLY A 528 -23.58 -19.81 -2.98
CA GLY A 528 -24.40 -20.99 -2.69
C GLY A 528 -23.61 -22.28 -2.88
N PHE A 529 -24.34 -23.40 -2.78
CA PHE A 529 -23.83 -24.74 -3.01
C PHE A 529 -24.43 -25.29 -4.32
N LEU A 530 -23.61 -25.89 -5.18
CA LEU A 530 -24.06 -26.48 -6.45
C LEU A 530 -24.56 -27.92 -6.27
N ASN A 531 -24.09 -28.61 -5.23
CA ASN A 531 -24.43 -30.00 -4.96
C ASN A 531 -25.49 -30.17 -3.86
N SER A 532 -26.22 -29.11 -3.48
CA SER A 532 -27.43 -29.23 -2.66
C SER A 532 -28.59 -29.69 -3.54
N LYS A 533 -28.93 -30.98 -3.46
CA LYS A 533 -30.25 -31.47 -3.83
C LYS A 533 -31.17 -31.49 -2.63
#